data_AF-A0A9D4TLE5-F1
#
_entry.id   AF-A0A9D4TLE5-F1
#
_cell.length_a   1.000
_cell.length_b   1.000
_cell.length_c   1.000
_cell.angle_alpha   90.00
_cell.angle_beta   90.00
_cell.angle_gamma   90.00
#
_symmetry.space_group_name_H-M   'P 1'
#
loop_
_entity.id
_entity.type
_entity.pdbx_description
1 polymer ?
#
loop_
_entity_poly.entity_id
_entity_poly.type
_entity_poly.pdbx_seq_one_letter_code
_entity_poly.pdbx_strand_id
1 'polypeptide(L)'
;MASPEGNQIFVVVRKGKEYPPACCDVRVKYEQTMLDLKKAAASKLKVPLDKLLLFWQGKELTDAYDSRTLLDLNLHTGFSLQGYDLTVEPDYWPAVEDTPEGRRITTWPK
;
A
#
# COMPACT_ATOMS: atom_id res chain seq x y z
N MET A 1 9.75 5.82 -10.59
CA MET A 1 10.71 6.53 -9.68
C MET A 1 10.01 7.70 -8.99
N ALA A 2 10.22 7.91 -7.69
CA ALA A 2 9.57 8.98 -6.93
C ALA A 2 9.92 10.38 -7.48
N SER A 3 8.93 11.27 -7.60
CA SER A 3 9.10 12.63 -8.13
C SER A 3 8.83 13.67 -7.03
N PRO A 4 9.72 14.64 -6.76
CA PRO A 4 9.50 15.65 -5.70
C PRO A 4 8.23 16.51 -5.93
N GLU A 5 7.79 16.64 -7.18
CA GLU A 5 6.58 17.36 -7.59
C GLU A 5 5.30 16.49 -7.62
N GLY A 6 5.40 15.20 -7.27
CA GLY A 6 4.28 14.27 -7.31
C GLY A 6 3.32 14.41 -6.12
N ASN A 7 2.16 13.75 -6.22
CA ASN A 7 1.21 13.64 -5.13
C ASN A 7 1.85 12.93 -3.94
N GLN A 8 1.68 13.49 -2.74
CA GLN A 8 2.20 12.87 -1.53
C GLN A 8 1.19 11.86 -0.99
N ILE A 9 1.57 10.59 -1.04
CA ILE A 9 0.78 9.47 -0.50
C ILE A 9 1.46 8.96 0.75
N PHE A 10 0.70 8.82 1.83
CA PHE A 10 1.20 8.24 3.07
C PHE A 10 1.03 6.73 3.04
N VAL A 11 2.04 5.99 3.47
CA VAL A 11 2.02 4.53 3.51
C VAL A 11 2.34 4.12 4.94
N VAL A 12 1.43 3.36 5.55
CA VAL A 12 1.56 2.86 6.93
C VAL A 12 1.57 1.34 6.88
N VAL A 13 2.65 0.72 7.33
CA VAL A 13 2.88 -0.72 7.26
C VAL A 13 3.11 -1.28 8.66
N ARG A 14 2.34 -2.30 9.01
CA ARG A 14 2.47 -3.04 10.27
C ARG A 14 3.31 -4.30 10.05
N LYS A 15 4.09 -4.68 11.06
CA LYS A 15 4.98 -5.84 11.00
C LYS A 15 4.75 -6.73 12.22
N GLY A 16 4.08 -7.87 12.04
CA GLY A 16 3.68 -8.74 13.15
C GLY A 16 3.03 -7.93 14.29
N LYS A 17 3.54 -8.10 15.52
CA LYS A 17 3.11 -7.36 16.72
C LYS A 17 3.94 -6.10 17.04
N GLU A 18 4.81 -5.69 16.11
CA GLU A 18 5.71 -4.55 16.32
C GLU A 18 4.94 -3.23 16.33
N TYR A 19 5.23 -2.39 17.33
CA TYR A 19 4.67 -1.04 17.46
C TYR A 19 5.80 -0.06 17.80
N PRO A 20 5.84 1.14 17.19
CA PRO A 20 4.89 1.71 16.24
C PRO A 20 5.01 1.11 14.82
N PRO A 21 3.96 1.22 13.98
CA PRO A 21 4.05 0.82 12.57
C PRO A 21 5.08 1.67 11.81
N ALA A 22 5.64 1.09 10.75
CA ALA A 22 6.53 1.79 9.85
C ALA A 22 5.72 2.72 8.94
N CYS A 23 6.04 4.00 8.94
CA CYS A 23 5.38 5.00 8.12
C CYS A 23 6.37 5.62 7.15
N CYS A 24 5.96 5.80 5.90
CA CYS A 24 6.69 6.62 4.95
C CYS A 24 5.72 7.43 4.09
N ASP A 25 6.21 8.52 3.50
CA ASP A 25 5.52 9.22 2.44
C ASP A 25 6.17 8.86 1.10
N VAL A 26 5.39 8.72 0.04
CA VAL A 26 5.90 8.54 -1.32
C VAL A 26 5.31 9.62 -2.21
N ARG A 27 6.14 10.18 -3.10
CA ARG A 27 5.70 11.21 -4.03
C ARG A 27 5.65 10.66 -5.45
N VAL A 28 4.45 10.63 -6.02
CA VAL A 28 4.14 9.93 -7.27
C VAL A 28 3.22 10.81 -8.13
N LYS A 29 3.56 11.04 -9.40
CA LYS A 29 2.74 11.83 -10.34
C LYS A 29 1.48 11.06 -10.76
N TYR A 30 0.49 11.76 -11.30
CA TYR A 30 -0.78 11.14 -11.71
C TYR A 30 -0.60 10.11 -12.83
N GLU A 31 0.34 10.30 -13.75
CA GLU A 31 0.60 9.39 -14.85
C GLU A 31 1.44 8.17 -14.45
N GLN A 32 1.96 8.15 -13.22
CA GLN A 32 2.74 7.04 -12.72
C GLN A 32 1.85 5.90 -12.23
N THR A 33 2.39 4.70 -12.32
CA THR A 33 1.66 3.46 -12.04
C THR A 33 1.62 3.12 -10.56
N MET A 34 0.68 2.27 -10.16
CA MET A 34 0.70 1.70 -8.81
C MET A 34 1.94 0.86 -8.54
N LEU A 35 2.52 0.23 -9.57
CA LEU A 35 3.78 -0.47 -9.42
C LEU A 35 4.94 0.48 -9.04
N ASP A 36 4.99 1.67 -9.63
CA ASP A 36 5.95 2.71 -9.25
C ASP A 36 5.78 3.13 -7.79
N LEU A 37 4.53 3.28 -7.34
CA LEU A 37 4.21 3.60 -5.96
C LEU A 37 4.66 2.49 -5.01
N LYS A 38 4.31 1.23 -5.29
CA LYS A 38 4.70 0.07 -4.50
C LYS A 38 6.22 -0.05 -4.39
N LYS A 39 6.94 0.12 -5.51
CA LYS A 39 8.41 0.11 -5.54
C LYS A 39 9.01 1.23 -4.69
N ALA A 40 8.46 2.44 -4.78
CA ALA A 40 8.92 3.58 -3.97
C ALA A 40 8.67 3.34 -2.47
N ALA A 41 7.51 2.78 -2.11
CA ALA A 41 7.16 2.44 -0.73
C ALA A 41 8.07 1.33 -0.18
N ALA A 42 8.24 0.24 -0.93
CA ALA A 42 9.14 -0.87 -0.61
C ALA A 42 10.58 -0.39 -0.37
N SER A 43 11.10 0.47 -1.25
CA SER A 43 12.45 1.03 -1.12
C SER A 43 12.60 1.89 0.14
N LYS A 44 11.61 2.73 0.48
CA LYS A 44 11.67 3.59 1.67
C LYS A 44 11.52 2.81 2.98
N LEU A 45 10.62 1.82 2.98
CA LEU A 45 10.36 0.97 4.15
C LEU A 45 11.40 -0.15 4.31
N LYS A 46 12.26 -0.35 3.31
CA LYS A 46 13.24 -1.46 3.23
C LYS A 46 12.58 -2.83 3.32
N VAL A 47 11.38 -2.96 2.76
CA VAL A 47 10.60 -4.20 2.69
C VAL A 47 10.69 -4.74 1.26
N PRO A 48 10.93 -6.05 1.06
CA PRO A 48 10.85 -6.67 -0.26
C PRO A 48 9.47 -6.46 -0.89
N LEU A 49 9.42 -6.18 -2.20
CA LEU A 49 8.16 -5.88 -2.89
C LEU A 49 7.15 -7.04 -2.81
N ASP A 50 7.63 -8.28 -2.86
CA ASP A 50 6.84 -9.52 -2.71
C ASP A 50 6.28 -9.72 -1.30
N LYS A 51 6.85 -9.03 -0.30
CA LYS A 51 6.43 -9.09 1.09
C LYS A 51 5.69 -7.84 1.55
N LEU A 52 5.51 -6.87 0.66
CA LEU A 52 4.81 -5.64 0.95
C LEU A 52 3.34 -5.78 0.52
N LEU A 53 2.47 -6.01 1.49
CA LEU A 53 1.03 -6.03 1.28
C LEU A 53 0.48 -4.62 1.46
N LEU A 54 -0.25 -4.08 0.48
CA LEU A 54 -0.85 -2.74 0.56
C LEU A 54 -2.35 -2.80 0.24
N PHE A 55 -3.10 -1.98 0.96
CA PHE A 55 -4.54 -1.84 0.87
C PHE A 55 -4.93 -0.42 0.54
N TRP A 56 -5.85 -0.28 -0.39
CA TRP A 56 -6.52 0.98 -0.72
C TRP A 56 -8.03 0.78 -0.60
N GLN A 57 -8.69 1.63 0.17
CA GLN A 57 -10.13 1.49 0.51
C GLN A 57 -10.51 0.08 1.01
N GLY A 58 -9.62 -0.51 1.82
CA GLY A 58 -9.80 -1.85 2.36
C GLY A 58 -9.60 -2.99 1.38
N LYS A 59 -9.32 -2.73 0.10
CA LYS A 59 -9.01 -3.75 -0.92
C LYS A 59 -7.51 -3.87 -1.13
N GLU A 60 -7.02 -5.09 -1.27
CA GLU A 60 -5.62 -5.34 -1.61
C GLU A 60 -5.29 -4.76 -2.99
N LEU A 61 -4.18 -4.04 -3.06
CA LEU A 61 -3.58 -3.61 -4.31
C LEU A 61 -2.81 -4.80 -4.92
N THR A 62 -3.52 -5.73 -5.55
CA THR A 62 -2.94 -6.89 -6.24
C THR A 62 -2.19 -6.48 -7.52
N ASP A 63 -1.55 -7.43 -8.19
CA ASP A 63 -0.86 -7.20 -9.47
C ASP A 63 -1.81 -6.70 -10.57
N ALA A 64 -3.11 -6.96 -10.45
CA ALA A 64 -4.14 -6.44 -11.36
C ALA A 64 -4.25 -4.90 -11.33
N TYR A 65 -3.73 -4.26 -10.28
CA TYR A 65 -3.70 -2.81 -10.15
C TYR A 65 -2.39 -2.20 -10.65
N ASP A 66 -1.35 -3.00 -10.94
CA ASP A 66 0.00 -2.50 -11.22
C ASP A 66 0.08 -1.62 -12.46
N SER A 67 -0.74 -1.89 -13.48
CA SER A 67 -0.81 -1.09 -14.69
C SER A 67 -1.69 0.15 -14.56
N ARG A 68 -2.48 0.27 -13.49
CA ARG A 68 -3.35 1.42 -13.26
C ARG A 68 -2.54 2.59 -12.75
N THR A 69 -2.87 3.77 -13.23
CA THR A 69 -2.24 5.01 -12.79
C THR A 69 -2.89 5.53 -11.50
N LEU A 70 -2.22 6.45 -10.81
CA LEU A 70 -2.83 7.17 -9.69
C LEU A 70 -4.10 7.90 -10.13
N LEU A 71 -4.15 8.40 -11.37
CA LEU A 71 -5.32 9.06 -11.93
C LEU A 71 -6.50 8.07 -12.10
N ASP A 72 -6.25 6.88 -12.63
CA ASP A 72 -7.30 5.86 -12.84
C ASP A 72 -7.96 5.43 -11.51
N LEU A 73 -7.20 5.51 -10.43
CA LEU A 73 -7.65 5.18 -9.08
C LEU A 73 -8.12 6.41 -8.30
N ASN A 74 -8.11 7.62 -8.88
CA ASN A 74 -8.40 8.87 -8.17
C ASN A 74 -7.64 8.98 -6.83
N LEU A 75 -6.37 8.56 -6.83
CA LEU A 75 -5.48 8.67 -5.68
C LEU A 75 -4.84 10.06 -5.65
N HIS A 76 -5.27 10.87 -4.68
CA HIS A 76 -4.82 12.25 -4.52
C HIS A 76 -3.83 12.42 -3.36
N THR A 77 -3.17 13.58 -3.32
CA THR A 77 -2.33 13.96 -2.19
C THR A 77 -3.11 13.89 -0.87
N GLY A 78 -2.47 13.37 0.18
CA GLY A 78 -3.07 13.25 1.52
C GLY A 78 -3.79 11.93 1.77
N PHE A 79 -3.96 11.08 0.75
CA PHE A 79 -4.45 9.73 0.96
C PHE A 79 -3.43 8.87 1.69
N SER A 80 -3.94 7.93 2.48
CA SER A 80 -3.13 6.92 3.15
C SER A 80 -3.42 5.53 2.60
N LEU A 81 -2.36 4.76 2.38
CA LEU A 81 -2.39 3.33 2.15
C LEU A 81 -2.02 2.63 3.45
N GLN A 82 -2.75 1.57 3.76
CA GLN A 82 -2.45 0.72 4.91
C GLN A 82 -1.85 -0.58 4.40
N GLY A 83 -0.97 -1.20 5.15
CA GLY A 83 -0.28 -2.39 4.69
C GLY A 83 0.31 -3.23 5.79
N TYR A 84 0.88 -4.35 5.35
CA TYR A 84 1.58 -5.30 6.21
C TYR A 84 2.91 -5.71 5.57
N ASP A 85 3.93 -5.77 6.41
CA ASP A 85 5.23 -6.34 6.09
C ASP A 85 5.18 -7.84 6.43
N LEU A 86 5.19 -8.67 5.39
CA LEU A 86 5.13 -10.13 5.48
C LEU A 86 6.53 -10.77 5.63
N THR A 87 7.57 -10.00 5.98
CA THR A 87 8.88 -10.56 6.37
C THR A 87 8.82 -11.39 7.64
N VAL A 88 7.80 -11.16 8.47
CA VAL A 88 7.42 -11.97 9.62
C VAL A 88 5.96 -12.36 9.50
N GLU A 89 5.51 -13.32 10.31
CA GLU A 89 4.10 -13.69 10.38
C GLU A 89 3.25 -12.46 10.76
N PRO A 90 2.27 -12.07 9.93
CA PRO A 90 1.47 -10.87 10.16
C PRO A 90 0.48 -11.08 11.31
N ASP A 91 0.34 -10.07 12.17
CA ASP A 91 -0.79 -9.96 13.11
C ASP A 91 -1.79 -8.97 12.51
N TYR A 92 -2.80 -9.51 11.81
CA TYR A 92 -3.77 -8.69 11.09
C TYR A 92 -4.69 -7.94 12.05
N TRP A 93 -4.41 -6.65 12.20
CA TRP A 93 -5.24 -5.74 12.98
C TRP A 93 -5.38 -4.39 12.26
N PRO A 94 -6.48 -4.11 11.55
CA PRO A 94 -7.73 -4.87 11.54
C PRO A 94 -7.65 -6.19 10.78
N ALA A 95 -8.57 -7.12 11.06
CA ALA A 95 -8.58 -8.45 10.46
C ALA A 95 -8.70 -8.39 8.93
N VAL A 96 -8.02 -9.32 8.26
CA VAL A 96 -7.98 -9.43 6.81
C VAL A 96 -8.59 -10.77 6.41
N GLU A 97 -9.45 -10.76 5.39
CA GLU A 97 -10.05 -11.95 4.79
C GLU A 97 -9.53 -12.15 3.36
N ASP A 98 -9.36 -13.41 2.95
CA ASP A 98 -9.07 -13.75 1.56
C ASP A 98 -10.37 -13.77 0.74
N THR A 99 -10.34 -13.14 -0.43
CA THR A 99 -11.44 -13.09 -1.39
C THR A 99 -10.93 -13.55 -2.77
N PRO A 100 -11.82 -13.89 -3.73
CA PRO A 100 -11.40 -14.25 -5.08
C PRO A 100 -10.62 -13.15 -5.81
N GLU A 101 -10.77 -11.88 -5.41
CA GLU A 101 -10.12 -10.72 -6.02
C GLU A 101 -8.79 -10.33 -5.34
N GLY A 102 -8.42 -11.03 -4.26
CA GLY A 102 -7.31 -10.69 -3.36
C GLY A 102 -7.78 -10.59 -1.91
N ARG A 103 -7.04 -9.92 -1.06
CA ARG A 103 -7.39 -9.74 0.36
C ARG A 103 -8.21 -8.49 0.61
N ARG A 104 -8.98 -8.51 1.69
CA ARG A 104 -9.78 -7.36 2.13
C ARG A 104 -9.67 -7.14 3.63
N ILE A 105 -9.61 -5.87 4.05
CA ILE A 105 -9.76 -5.48 5.46
C ILE A 105 -11.25 -5.57 5.82
N THR A 106 -11.58 -6.42 6.81
CA THR A 106 -12.98 -6.77 7.16
C THR A 106 -13.76 -5.61 7.75
N THR A 107 -13.08 -4.65 8.40
CA THR A 107 -13.71 -3.48 9.02
C THR A 107 -14.02 -2.37 8.02
N TRP A 108 -13.64 -2.51 6.75
CA TRP A 108 -13.92 -1.51 5.72
C TRP A 108 -15.34 -1.69 5.16
N PRO A 109 -16.13 -0.62 4.95
CA PRO A 109 -17.47 -0.69 4.35
C PRO A 109 -17.50 -1.55 3.08
N LYS A 110 -18.56 -2.35 2.92
CA LYS A 110 -18.68 -3.30 1.80
C LYS A 110 -18.81 -2.61 0.45
#